data_AF-A0A7S0URG7-F1
#
_entry.id   AF-A0A7S0URG7-F1
#
_cell.length_a   1.000
_cell.length_b   1.000
_cell.length_c   1.000
_cell.angle_alpha   90.00
_cell.angle_beta   90.00
_cell.angle_gamma   90.00
#
_symmetry.space_group_name_H-M   'P 1'
#
loop_
_entity.id
_entity.type
_entity.pdbx_description
1 polymer ?
#
loop_
_entity_poly.entity_id
_entity_poly.type
_entity_poly.pdbx_seq_one_letter_code
_entity_poly.pdbx_strand_id
1 'polypeptide(L)'
;SSNHQQQQQQQQKQKQKLFSHHLSSHHLSYHHTSDHHPSDHHTPDHPHHRRHLLLRRRQIREERQRLVQERKRIERLVTRVILPTLALVEVNSDLSDEVWALLSLFTTTERFRFYAGLRRQASSNLFLRAALDTSVLETKNVLKRLTLPSDARSRSEKLRPLAKVLGRIAASNPYSLMDTIVTTVVGYRDMIDPAVEGLCFAPESAFDVLTFVFLSFLANTTRPRVKDDAVNISDWLKNLARFAGSVGRKYGDLEMNAICKFLAASLREGDPLNNMVVLQKLLTMTGVKVAMLPSDAELEGEAGGEALRFSLEAPSTLSVADLEAEINSNNSNNNSNSNSANTNNYGNNYSSSSSQAAGSAMGGVAGNGNGNGNKNSSNIDVWTKDEDRGVAKSRMRLLRALCNPSSRDKVQGHLMSPLLILLAQQRSICMTQRSSEPIKFCCSLYDRCQSTLLHLARFLRVSVPVKAYASSLPLPSHLASDFGIGSELVGLLSRPTLAALMKIQIERMVRRREATAYLNELLAARNGGKEEGEEEQESE
;
A
#
# COMPACT_ATOMS: atom_id res chain seq x y z
N SER A 1 -19.45 18.01 -43.58
CA SER A 1 -19.48 17.24 -42.31
C SER A 1 -18.20 16.44 -42.02
N SER A 2 -17.64 15.69 -42.98
CA SER A 2 -16.39 14.91 -42.81
C SER A 2 -15.16 15.78 -42.44
N ASN A 3 -14.94 16.91 -43.12
CA ASN A 3 -13.83 17.81 -42.81
C ASN A 3 -13.93 18.45 -41.41
N HIS A 4 -15.14 18.69 -40.90
CA HIS A 4 -15.34 19.28 -39.58
C HIS A 4 -15.07 18.28 -38.45
N GLN A 5 -15.41 16.99 -38.67
CA GLN A 5 -15.02 15.89 -37.77
C GLN A 5 -13.51 15.63 -37.78
N GLN A 6 -12.85 15.71 -38.94
CA GLN A 6 -11.39 15.60 -39.01
C GLN A 6 -10.67 16.76 -38.33
N GLN A 7 -11.19 17.98 -38.45
CA GLN A 7 -10.63 19.16 -37.79
C GLN A 7 -10.83 19.10 -36.26
N GLN A 8 -11.97 18.61 -35.78
CA GLN A 8 -12.21 18.35 -34.36
C GLN A 8 -11.33 17.22 -33.83
N GLN A 9 -11.12 16.13 -34.58
CA GLN A 9 -10.20 15.05 -34.21
C GLN A 9 -8.74 15.51 -34.20
N GLN A 10 -8.32 16.40 -35.12
CA GLN A 10 -6.96 16.96 -35.13
C GLN A 10 -6.74 17.94 -33.96
N GLN A 11 -7.73 18.79 -33.65
CA GLN A 11 -7.66 19.65 -32.46
C GLN A 11 -7.69 18.84 -31.16
N GLN A 12 -8.42 17.72 -31.11
CA GLN A 12 -8.43 16.82 -29.96
C GLN A 12 -7.13 16.02 -29.83
N LYS A 13 -6.51 15.58 -30.93
CA LYS A 13 -5.17 14.96 -30.94
C LYS A 13 -4.06 15.96 -30.57
N GLN A 14 -4.18 17.23 -30.97
CA GLN A 14 -3.28 18.30 -30.52
C GLN A 14 -3.48 18.61 -29.04
N LYS A 15 -4.72 18.66 -28.56
CA LYS A 15 -5.02 18.74 -27.13
C LYS A 15 -4.42 17.55 -26.38
N GLN A 16 -4.53 16.32 -26.88
CA GLN A 16 -3.91 15.13 -26.28
C GLN A 16 -2.37 15.19 -26.23
N LYS A 17 -1.72 15.72 -27.28
CA LYS A 17 -0.26 15.96 -27.28
C LYS A 17 0.16 17.07 -26.30
N LEU A 18 -0.68 18.08 -26.10
CA LEU A 18 -0.51 19.08 -25.04
C LEU A 18 -0.80 18.50 -23.65
N PHE A 19 -1.76 17.57 -23.53
CA PHE A 19 -2.13 16.90 -22.28
C PHE A 19 -1.08 15.90 -21.78
N SER A 20 -0.39 15.18 -22.68
CA SER A 20 0.78 14.37 -22.30
C SER A 20 1.97 15.25 -21.87
N HIS A 21 2.10 16.46 -22.45
CA HIS A 21 3.08 17.45 -22.04
C HIS A 21 2.74 18.13 -20.70
N HIS A 22 1.46 18.37 -20.37
CA HIS A 22 1.07 19.02 -19.11
C HIS A 22 1.16 18.10 -17.88
N LEU A 23 0.99 16.77 -18.04
CA LEU A 23 1.31 15.80 -16.99
C LEU A 23 2.83 15.49 -16.89
N SER A 24 3.61 15.83 -17.92
CA SER A 24 5.08 15.84 -17.88
C SER A 24 5.60 17.11 -17.19
N SER A 25 4.96 18.26 -17.42
CA SER A 25 5.44 19.56 -16.93
C SER A 25 5.10 19.87 -15.47
N HIS A 26 4.22 19.10 -14.81
CA HIS A 26 3.88 19.33 -13.40
C HIS A 26 4.45 18.31 -12.41
N HIS A 27 5.20 17.29 -12.85
CA HIS A 27 5.93 16.40 -11.94
C HIS A 27 7.33 15.95 -12.41
N LEU A 28 7.84 16.49 -13.52
CA LEU A 28 9.28 16.51 -13.81
C LEU A 28 9.80 17.95 -13.82
N SER A 29 9.66 18.64 -12.68
CA SER A 29 10.78 19.48 -12.28
C SER A 29 11.90 18.50 -11.93
N TYR A 30 12.71 18.15 -12.94
CA TYR A 30 14.13 18.10 -12.66
C TYR A 30 14.45 19.46 -12.04
N HIS A 31 14.41 19.53 -10.72
CA HIS A 31 15.41 20.29 -10.03
C HIS A 31 16.74 19.65 -10.48
N HIS A 32 17.22 20.08 -11.66
CA HIS A 32 18.53 20.70 -11.68
C HIS A 32 18.53 21.55 -10.42
N THR A 33 19.17 21.04 -9.38
CA THR A 33 19.78 21.88 -8.39
C THR A 33 20.78 22.72 -9.18
N SER A 34 20.30 23.73 -9.91
CA SER A 34 21.02 24.98 -9.99
C SER A 34 21.29 25.30 -8.53
N ASP A 35 22.58 25.33 -8.18
CA ASP A 35 23.10 25.69 -6.87
C ASP A 35 22.60 27.11 -6.50
N HIS A 36 21.31 27.24 -6.18
CA HIS A 36 20.68 28.44 -5.63
C HIS A 36 20.19 28.06 -4.25
N HIS A 37 21.19 27.99 -3.36
CA HIS A 37 20.99 27.97 -1.93
C HIS A 37 20.33 29.31 -1.54
N PRO A 38 19.27 29.35 -0.70
CA PRO A 38 18.63 30.59 -0.25
C PRO A 38 19.51 31.45 0.67
N SER A 39 20.77 31.07 0.88
CA SER A 39 21.71 31.68 1.83
C SER A 39 22.76 32.58 1.18
N ASP A 40 22.81 32.69 -0.15
CA ASP A 40 23.85 33.47 -0.83
C ASP A 40 23.58 34.98 -0.86
N HIS A 41 22.47 35.46 -0.28
CA HIS A 41 22.11 36.89 -0.30
C HIS A 41 22.74 37.75 0.81
N HIS A 42 23.48 37.18 1.76
CA HIS A 42 24.15 37.95 2.83
C HIS A 42 25.44 37.25 3.31
N THR A 43 26.41 37.04 2.40
CA THR A 43 27.78 36.67 2.82
C THR A 43 28.71 37.86 2.57
N PRO A 44 29.54 38.27 3.55
CA PRO A 44 30.46 39.39 3.35
C PRO A 44 31.46 39.03 2.24
N ASP A 45 31.62 39.93 1.28
CA ASP A 45 32.45 39.83 0.07
C ASP A 45 33.96 39.73 0.36
N HIS A 46 34.39 38.69 1.09
CA HIS A 46 35.80 38.44 1.33
C HIS A 46 36.31 37.35 0.37
N PRO A 47 37.28 37.65 -0.53
CA PRO A 47 37.74 36.72 -1.57
C PRO A 47 38.30 35.39 -1.02
N HIS A 48 38.82 35.39 0.21
CA HIS A 48 39.29 34.18 0.89
C HIS A 48 38.15 33.22 1.27
N HIS A 49 37.00 33.74 1.71
CA HIS A 49 35.83 32.92 2.05
C HIS A 49 35.22 32.27 0.81
N ARG A 50 35.14 33.01 -0.30
CA ARG A 50 34.70 32.51 -1.60
C ARG A 50 35.61 31.40 -2.14
N ARG A 51 36.94 31.54 -2.00
CA ARG A 51 37.90 30.50 -2.40
C ARG A 51 37.74 29.22 -1.58
N HIS A 52 37.54 29.34 -0.26
CA HIS A 52 37.31 28.19 0.61
C HIS A 52 35.99 27.46 0.28
N LEU A 53 34.91 28.20 0.04
CA LEU A 53 33.62 27.63 -0.40
C LEU A 53 33.72 26.92 -1.76
N LEU A 54 34.46 27.49 -2.73
CA LEU A 54 34.69 26.85 -4.03
C LEU A 54 35.49 25.55 -3.90
N LEU A 55 36.54 25.54 -3.06
CA LEU A 55 37.31 24.33 -2.78
C LEU A 55 36.45 23.27 -2.09
N ARG A 56 35.61 23.65 -1.11
CA ARG A 56 34.69 22.73 -0.44
C ARG A 56 33.63 22.18 -1.40
N ARG A 57 33.03 23.02 -2.25
CA ARG A 57 32.10 22.57 -3.31
C ARG A 57 32.77 21.60 -4.28
N ARG A 58 34.04 21.85 -4.65
CA ARG A 58 34.82 20.94 -5.50
C ARG A 58 35.08 19.59 -4.80
N GLN A 59 35.53 19.61 -3.55
CA GLN A 59 35.74 18.39 -2.75
C GLN A 59 34.45 17.56 -2.65
N ILE A 60 33.32 18.19 -2.32
CA ILE A 60 32.01 17.52 -2.25
C ILE A 60 31.63 16.90 -3.60
N ARG A 61 31.90 17.58 -4.73
CA ARG A 61 31.63 17.02 -6.07
C ARG A 61 32.52 15.82 -6.38
N GLU A 62 33.81 15.88 -6.05
CA GLU A 62 34.75 14.78 -6.25
C GLU A 62 34.38 13.56 -5.37
N GLU A 63 34.05 13.78 -4.10
CA GLU A 63 33.55 12.74 -3.19
C GLU A 63 32.25 12.11 -3.69
N ARG A 64 31.29 12.94 -4.15
CA ARG A 64 30.03 12.45 -4.72
C ARG A 64 30.28 11.59 -5.97
N GLN A 65 31.23 11.97 -6.82
CA GLN A 65 31.61 11.17 -7.99
C GLN A 65 32.21 9.83 -7.59
N ARG A 66 33.11 9.80 -6.60
CA ARG A 66 33.68 8.56 -6.05
C ARG A 66 32.58 7.64 -5.50
N LEU A 67 31.64 8.17 -4.72
CA LEU A 67 30.51 7.40 -4.19
C LEU A 67 29.63 6.82 -5.31
N VAL A 68 29.37 7.59 -6.37
CA VAL A 68 28.61 7.08 -7.53
C VAL A 68 29.37 5.96 -8.26
N GLN A 69 30.69 6.07 -8.39
CA GLN A 69 31.51 5.00 -8.99
C GLN A 69 31.53 3.74 -8.14
N GLU A 70 31.73 3.87 -6.83
CA GLU A 70 31.71 2.72 -5.90
C GLU A 70 30.33 2.07 -5.88
N ARG A 71 29.25 2.86 -5.86
CA ARG A 71 27.89 2.33 -5.97
C ARG A 71 27.69 1.49 -7.24
N LYS A 72 28.13 1.98 -8.41
CA LYS A 72 28.10 1.22 -9.67
C LYS A 72 28.98 -0.04 -9.63
N ARG A 73 30.06 -0.04 -8.84
CA ARG A 73 30.89 -1.23 -8.63
C ARG A 73 30.14 -2.27 -7.81
N ILE A 74 29.49 -1.85 -6.72
CA ILE A 74 28.66 -2.73 -5.88
C ILE A 74 27.48 -3.30 -6.69
N GLU A 75 26.76 -2.48 -7.46
CA GLU A 75 25.66 -2.94 -8.34
C GLU A 75 26.12 -4.06 -9.30
N ARG A 76 27.34 -3.93 -9.85
CA ARG A 76 27.94 -4.95 -10.71
C ARG A 76 28.28 -6.23 -9.95
N LEU A 77 28.81 -6.13 -8.73
CA LEU A 77 29.11 -7.29 -7.88
C LEU A 77 27.83 -8.02 -7.48
N VAL A 78 26.78 -7.29 -7.08
CA VAL A 78 25.46 -7.87 -6.75
C VAL A 78 24.93 -8.66 -7.93
N THR A 79 24.93 -8.07 -9.12
CA THR A 79 24.31 -8.68 -10.30
C THR A 79 25.14 -9.82 -10.90
N ARG A 80 26.48 -9.72 -10.90
CA ARG A 80 27.36 -10.69 -11.59
C ARG A 80 27.94 -11.77 -10.70
N VAL A 81 27.98 -11.53 -9.39
CA VAL A 81 28.64 -12.44 -8.44
C VAL A 81 27.65 -12.86 -7.37
N ILE A 82 27.19 -11.95 -6.51
CA ILE A 82 26.48 -12.30 -5.26
C ILE A 82 25.19 -13.07 -5.53
N LEU A 83 24.30 -12.55 -6.39
CA LEU A 83 23.03 -13.23 -6.69
C LEU A 83 23.23 -14.57 -7.42
N PRO A 84 24.06 -14.67 -8.48
CA PRO A 84 24.41 -15.96 -9.07
C PRO A 84 25.04 -16.95 -8.08
N THR A 85 25.91 -16.50 -7.18
CA THR A 85 26.53 -17.40 -6.19
C THR A 85 25.52 -17.91 -5.18
N LEU A 86 24.58 -17.07 -4.73
CA LEU A 86 23.51 -17.51 -3.82
C LEU A 86 22.66 -18.63 -4.43
N ALA A 87 22.41 -18.55 -5.74
CA ALA A 87 21.68 -19.57 -6.48
C ALA A 87 22.43 -20.91 -6.63
N LEU A 88 23.77 -20.88 -6.57
CA LEU A 88 24.65 -22.05 -6.77
C LEU A 88 25.09 -22.71 -5.46
N VAL A 89 25.07 -21.97 -4.34
CA VAL A 89 25.47 -22.46 -3.03
C VAL A 89 24.35 -23.31 -2.42
N GLU A 90 24.73 -24.29 -1.60
CA GLU A 90 23.77 -25.07 -0.82
C GLU A 90 22.90 -24.18 0.06
N VAL A 91 21.68 -24.63 0.36
CA VAL A 91 20.69 -23.80 1.06
C VAL A 91 21.24 -23.30 2.40
N ASN A 92 21.45 -21.99 2.50
CA ASN A 92 21.88 -21.30 3.71
C ASN A 92 20.96 -20.10 3.96
N SER A 93 20.14 -20.18 5.01
CA SER A 93 19.17 -19.13 5.36
C SER A 93 19.87 -17.85 5.82
N ASP A 94 20.93 -17.97 6.63
CA ASP A 94 21.64 -16.82 7.18
C ASP A 94 22.32 -16.02 6.07
N LEU A 95 22.91 -16.71 5.09
CA LEU A 95 23.48 -16.07 3.90
C LEU A 95 22.40 -15.33 3.09
N SER A 96 21.22 -15.92 2.93
CA SER A 96 20.09 -15.26 2.26
C SER A 96 19.68 -13.98 2.99
N ASP A 97 19.65 -14.00 4.32
CA ASP A 97 19.27 -12.85 5.13
C ASP A 97 20.31 -11.72 5.05
N GLU A 98 21.61 -12.04 5.04
CA GLU A 98 22.69 -11.06 4.80
C GLU A 98 22.64 -10.47 3.38
N VAL A 99 22.36 -11.30 2.36
CA VAL A 99 22.16 -10.80 1.00
C VAL A 99 20.93 -9.89 0.93
N TRP A 100 19.86 -10.22 1.64
CA TRP A 100 18.68 -9.35 1.72
C TRP A 100 18.97 -8.04 2.45
N ALA A 101 19.76 -8.06 3.53
CA ALA A 101 20.20 -6.85 4.22
C ALA A 101 20.96 -5.91 3.28
N LEU A 102 21.83 -6.46 2.42
CA LEU A 102 22.51 -5.70 1.35
C LEU A 102 21.52 -5.17 0.31
N LEU A 103 20.61 -6.01 -0.21
CA LEU A 103 19.63 -5.62 -1.22
C LEU A 103 18.68 -4.53 -0.74
N SER A 104 18.31 -4.57 0.54
CA SER A 104 17.42 -3.61 1.20
C SER A 104 17.98 -2.18 1.23
N LEU A 105 19.29 -1.99 1.00
CA LEU A 105 19.92 -0.68 0.84
C LEU A 105 19.62 -0.03 -0.52
N PHE A 106 19.19 -0.81 -1.51
CA PHE A 106 18.85 -0.34 -2.84
C PHE A 106 17.35 -0.02 -2.97
N THR A 107 17.04 0.90 -3.88
CA THR A 107 15.64 1.24 -4.20
C THR A 107 14.95 0.07 -4.88
N THR A 108 13.62 -0.02 -4.78
CA THR A 108 12.85 -1.14 -5.37
C THR A 108 13.10 -1.30 -6.86
N THR A 109 13.25 -0.18 -7.60
CA THR A 109 13.55 -0.21 -9.03
C THR A 109 14.92 -0.82 -9.32
N GLU A 110 15.92 -0.59 -8.48
CA GLU A 110 17.25 -1.15 -8.65
C GLU A 110 17.28 -2.64 -8.33
N ARG A 111 16.61 -3.07 -7.25
CA ARG A 111 16.47 -4.49 -6.91
C ARG A 111 15.86 -5.27 -8.08
N PHE A 112 14.80 -4.73 -8.69
CA PHE A 112 14.16 -5.37 -9.85
C PHE A 112 15.07 -5.46 -11.08
N ARG A 113 15.98 -4.49 -11.28
CA ARG A 113 17.01 -4.59 -12.32
C ARG A 113 18.00 -5.72 -12.04
N PHE A 114 18.35 -5.96 -10.78
CA PHE A 114 19.22 -7.07 -10.41
C PHE A 114 18.56 -8.42 -10.70
N TYR A 115 17.28 -8.59 -10.34
CA TYR A 115 16.53 -9.83 -10.64
C TYR A 115 16.40 -10.06 -12.15
N ALA A 116 16.12 -9.02 -12.93
CA ALA A 116 16.13 -9.09 -14.39
C ALA A 116 17.54 -9.40 -14.95
N GLY A 117 18.60 -8.96 -14.27
CA GLY A 117 19.99 -9.29 -14.57
C GLY A 117 20.28 -10.78 -14.36
N LEU A 118 19.89 -11.33 -13.22
CA LEU A 118 20.03 -12.76 -12.88
C LEU A 118 19.35 -13.65 -13.94
N ARG A 119 18.10 -13.33 -14.29
CA ARG A 119 17.35 -14.05 -15.35
C ARG A 119 18.09 -14.05 -16.69
N ARG A 120 18.67 -12.91 -17.08
CA ARG A 120 19.44 -12.81 -18.33
C ARG A 120 20.73 -13.62 -18.26
N GLN A 121 21.44 -13.58 -17.13
CA GLN A 121 22.69 -14.34 -16.96
C GLN A 121 22.46 -15.85 -16.97
N ALA A 122 21.34 -16.32 -16.44
CA ALA A 122 20.95 -17.73 -16.51
C ALA A 122 20.79 -18.22 -17.95
N SER A 123 20.54 -17.34 -18.93
CA SER A 123 20.51 -17.73 -20.34
C SER A 123 21.90 -17.98 -20.93
N SER A 124 22.94 -17.38 -20.36
CA SER A 124 24.34 -17.48 -20.82
C SER A 124 25.21 -18.45 -20.02
N ASN A 125 24.89 -18.71 -18.75
CA ASN A 125 25.67 -19.55 -17.87
C ASN A 125 24.94 -20.88 -17.60
N LEU A 126 25.54 -21.99 -18.05
CA LEU A 126 24.94 -23.32 -17.95
C LEU A 126 24.77 -23.80 -16.50
N PHE A 127 25.74 -23.54 -15.62
CA PHE A 127 25.67 -23.95 -14.21
C PHE A 127 24.55 -23.20 -13.47
N LEU A 128 24.47 -21.89 -13.69
CA LEU A 128 23.40 -21.08 -13.11
C LEU A 128 22.03 -21.55 -13.64
N ARG A 129 21.93 -21.84 -14.93
CA ARG A 129 20.70 -22.39 -15.51
C ARG A 129 20.31 -23.72 -14.87
N ALA A 130 21.26 -24.64 -14.73
CA ALA A 130 21.01 -25.96 -14.14
C ALA A 130 20.57 -25.87 -12.68
N ALA A 131 21.15 -24.96 -11.89
CA ALA A 131 20.73 -24.71 -10.50
C ALA A 131 19.28 -24.18 -10.44
N LEU A 132 18.95 -23.20 -11.28
CA LEU A 132 17.59 -22.67 -11.36
C LEU A 132 16.61 -23.74 -11.85
N ASP A 133 16.94 -24.51 -12.89
CA ASP A 133 16.07 -25.57 -13.42
C ASP A 133 15.83 -26.69 -12.37
N THR A 134 16.84 -27.00 -11.56
CA THR A 134 16.70 -27.92 -10.40
C THR A 134 15.69 -27.37 -9.40
N SER A 135 15.82 -26.10 -9.01
CA SER A 135 14.88 -25.47 -8.07
C SER A 135 13.44 -25.39 -8.63
N VAL A 136 13.28 -25.22 -9.95
CA VAL A 136 11.98 -25.27 -10.64
C VAL A 136 11.37 -26.66 -10.51
N LEU A 137 12.16 -27.73 -10.72
CA LEU A 137 11.68 -29.11 -10.62
C LEU A 137 11.26 -29.45 -9.18
N GLU A 138 12.09 -29.10 -8.21
CA GLU A 138 11.78 -29.28 -6.78
C GLU A 138 10.50 -28.54 -6.39
N THR A 139 10.37 -27.28 -6.80
CA THR A 139 9.16 -26.48 -6.57
C THR A 139 7.93 -27.16 -7.16
N LYS A 140 7.98 -27.61 -8.42
CA LYS A 140 6.87 -28.32 -9.07
C LYS A 140 6.50 -29.60 -8.33
N ASN A 141 7.48 -30.35 -7.83
CA ASN A 141 7.24 -31.58 -7.07
C ASN A 141 6.53 -31.30 -5.74
N VAL A 142 6.88 -30.21 -5.06
CA VAL A 142 6.18 -29.76 -3.85
C VAL A 142 4.76 -29.30 -4.18
N LEU A 143 4.59 -28.46 -5.21
CA LEU A 143 3.28 -27.93 -5.62
C LEU A 143 2.29 -29.03 -6.01
N LYS A 144 2.74 -30.13 -6.64
CA LYS A 144 1.88 -31.30 -6.96
C LYS A 144 1.29 -31.99 -5.73
N ARG A 145 1.94 -31.88 -4.58
CA ARG A 145 1.51 -32.48 -3.30
C ARG A 145 0.83 -31.47 -2.39
N LEU A 146 0.89 -30.20 -2.75
CA LEU A 146 0.35 -29.11 -1.96
C LEU A 146 -1.18 -29.14 -2.05
N THR A 147 -1.80 -29.45 -0.92
CA THR A 147 -3.25 -29.46 -0.77
C THR A 147 -3.63 -28.58 0.41
N LEU A 148 -4.84 -28.04 0.39
CA LEU A 148 -5.39 -27.27 1.50
C LEU A 148 -6.50 -28.07 2.19
N PRO A 149 -6.19 -28.81 3.27
CA PRO A 149 -7.20 -29.49 4.06
C PRO A 149 -8.18 -28.52 4.73
N SER A 150 -9.44 -28.92 4.82
CA SER A 150 -10.49 -28.16 5.52
C SER A 150 -10.16 -27.98 7.00
N ASP A 151 -9.70 -29.04 7.68
CA ASP A 151 -9.43 -28.96 9.11
C ASP A 151 -8.11 -28.23 9.40
N ALA A 152 -8.13 -27.32 10.36
CA ALA A 152 -6.94 -26.54 10.74
C ALA A 152 -5.78 -27.41 11.24
N ARG A 153 -6.07 -28.51 11.94
CA ARG A 153 -5.06 -29.43 12.46
C ARG A 153 -4.36 -30.20 11.34
N SER A 154 -5.13 -30.77 10.42
CA SER A 154 -4.61 -31.50 9.26
C SER A 154 -3.91 -30.56 8.26
N ARG A 155 -4.35 -29.30 8.19
CA ARG A 155 -3.65 -28.23 7.46
C ARG A 155 -2.25 -28.03 8.01
N SER A 156 -2.09 -27.80 9.32
CA SER A 156 -0.75 -27.61 9.90
C SER A 156 0.15 -28.85 9.73
N GLU A 157 -0.40 -30.06 9.85
CA GLU A 157 0.37 -31.31 9.75
C GLU A 157 0.88 -31.59 8.33
N LYS A 158 0.01 -31.48 7.30
CA LYS A 158 0.36 -31.80 5.91
C LYS A 158 1.06 -30.66 5.19
N LEU A 159 0.66 -29.41 5.47
CA LEU A 159 1.18 -28.24 4.79
C LEU A 159 2.55 -27.82 5.33
N ARG A 160 2.74 -27.84 6.66
CA ARG A 160 3.94 -27.25 7.28
C ARG A 160 5.26 -27.88 6.81
N PRO A 161 5.38 -29.22 6.64
CA PRO A 161 6.59 -29.82 6.07
C PRO A 161 6.87 -29.32 4.65
N LEU A 162 5.85 -29.28 3.79
CA LEU A 162 5.98 -28.79 2.41
C LEU A 162 6.31 -27.30 2.36
N ALA A 163 5.67 -26.49 3.21
CA ALA A 163 5.93 -25.06 3.33
C ALA A 163 7.37 -24.78 3.80
N LYS A 164 7.93 -25.59 4.70
CA LYS A 164 9.35 -25.49 5.09
C LYS A 164 10.28 -25.81 3.92
N VAL A 165 9.94 -26.76 3.07
CA VAL A 165 10.71 -27.04 1.84
C VAL A 165 10.65 -25.84 0.90
N LEU A 166 9.47 -25.25 0.68
CA LEU A 166 9.34 -24.03 -0.12
C LEU A 166 10.15 -22.87 0.47
N GLY A 167 10.14 -22.68 1.79
CA GLY A 167 10.94 -21.66 2.47
C GLY A 167 12.45 -21.84 2.26
N ARG A 168 12.95 -23.08 2.33
CA ARG A 168 14.35 -23.42 2.03
C ARG A 168 14.72 -23.11 0.58
N ILE A 169 13.87 -23.49 -0.37
CA ILE A 169 14.07 -23.16 -1.79
C ILE A 169 14.06 -21.64 -1.98
N ALA A 170 13.16 -20.93 -1.29
CA ALA A 170 13.01 -19.48 -1.37
C ALA A 170 14.26 -18.73 -0.90
N ALA A 171 14.95 -19.23 0.12
CA ALA A 171 16.19 -18.63 0.64
C ALA A 171 17.34 -18.71 -0.37
N SER A 172 17.50 -19.83 -1.06
CA SER A 172 18.57 -19.99 -2.06
C SER A 172 18.19 -19.38 -3.42
N ASN A 173 16.97 -19.67 -3.89
CA ASN A 173 16.53 -19.43 -5.25
C ASN A 173 15.11 -18.81 -5.30
N PRO A 174 14.94 -17.56 -4.82
CA PRO A 174 13.62 -16.92 -4.75
C PRO A 174 12.99 -16.67 -6.13
N TYR A 175 13.81 -16.36 -7.14
CA TYR A 175 13.33 -16.02 -8.49
C TYR A 175 12.63 -17.21 -9.18
N SER A 176 13.31 -18.36 -9.27
CA SER A 176 12.76 -19.56 -9.90
C SER A 176 11.56 -20.12 -9.14
N LEU A 177 11.60 -20.09 -7.81
CA LEU A 177 10.47 -20.47 -6.95
C LEU A 177 9.24 -19.61 -7.28
N MET A 178 9.36 -18.29 -7.18
CA MET A 178 8.23 -17.38 -7.36
C MET A 178 7.72 -17.39 -8.80
N ASP A 179 8.59 -17.44 -9.81
CA ASP A 179 8.19 -17.58 -11.21
C ASP A 179 7.41 -18.88 -11.46
N THR A 180 7.84 -19.99 -10.85
CA THR A 180 7.13 -21.27 -10.94
C THR A 180 5.78 -21.22 -10.25
N ILE A 181 5.70 -20.71 -9.01
CA ILE A 181 4.45 -20.59 -8.26
C ILE A 181 3.44 -19.72 -9.02
N VAL A 182 3.86 -18.54 -9.49
CA VAL A 182 2.99 -17.65 -10.27
C VAL A 182 2.54 -18.33 -11.56
N THR A 183 3.44 -18.99 -12.28
CA THR A 183 3.07 -19.74 -13.49
C THR A 183 2.01 -20.81 -13.23
N THR A 184 2.14 -21.58 -12.14
CA THR A 184 1.17 -22.61 -11.76
C THR A 184 -0.17 -21.99 -11.34
N VAL A 185 -0.15 -20.98 -10.49
CA VAL A 185 -1.36 -20.32 -9.98
C VAL A 185 -2.15 -19.61 -11.08
N VAL A 186 -1.44 -19.01 -12.04
CA VAL A 186 -2.06 -18.37 -13.20
C VAL A 186 -2.84 -19.39 -14.06
N GLY A 187 -2.34 -20.63 -14.17
CA GLY A 187 -3.02 -21.71 -14.87
C GLY A 187 -4.17 -22.37 -14.10
N TYR A 188 -4.05 -22.48 -12.77
CA TYR A 188 -4.99 -23.25 -11.94
C TYR A 188 -5.49 -22.43 -10.75
N ARG A 189 -6.77 -22.04 -10.78
CA ARG A 189 -7.41 -21.25 -9.70
C ARG A 189 -7.34 -21.94 -8.35
N ASP A 190 -7.53 -23.25 -8.29
CA ASP A 190 -7.60 -24.00 -7.02
C ASP A 190 -6.23 -24.10 -6.32
N MET A 191 -5.14 -23.79 -7.03
CA MET A 191 -3.80 -23.72 -6.46
C MET A 191 -3.52 -22.41 -5.71
N ILE A 192 -4.37 -21.38 -5.87
CA ILE A 192 -4.16 -20.06 -5.25
C ILE A 192 -4.03 -20.17 -3.74
N ASP A 193 -5.06 -20.68 -3.07
CA ASP A 193 -5.12 -20.68 -1.60
C ASP A 193 -4.09 -21.65 -0.99
N PRO A 194 -3.88 -22.89 -1.50
CA PRO A 194 -2.77 -23.74 -1.08
C PRO A 194 -1.39 -23.07 -1.24
N ALA A 195 -1.12 -22.41 -2.37
CA ALA A 195 0.15 -21.74 -2.62
C ALA A 195 0.40 -20.59 -1.65
N VAL A 196 -0.63 -19.75 -1.39
CA VAL A 196 -0.55 -18.66 -0.41
C VAL A 196 -0.23 -19.20 0.98
N GLU A 197 -0.88 -20.31 1.37
CA GLU A 197 -0.62 -20.96 2.65
C GLU A 197 0.77 -21.59 2.74
N GLY A 198 1.28 -22.15 1.64
CA GLY A 198 2.61 -22.76 1.54
C GLY A 198 3.79 -21.77 1.63
N LEU A 199 3.55 -20.48 1.39
CA LEU A 199 4.58 -19.43 1.43
C LEU A 199 4.92 -18.92 2.85
N CYS A 200 4.39 -19.54 3.91
CA CYS A 200 4.50 -19.01 5.27
C CYS A 200 5.92 -19.00 5.86
N PHE A 201 6.87 -19.74 5.27
CA PHE A 201 8.29 -19.75 5.64
C PHE A 201 9.18 -19.07 4.58
N ALA A 202 8.61 -18.38 3.60
CA ALA A 202 9.40 -17.65 2.62
C ALA A 202 10.02 -16.39 3.26
N PRO A 203 11.30 -16.08 2.98
CA PRO A 203 11.95 -14.87 3.48
C PRO A 203 11.40 -13.62 2.80
N GLU A 204 11.66 -12.45 3.38
CA GLU A 204 11.23 -11.15 2.83
C GLU A 204 11.73 -10.92 1.40
N SER A 205 12.97 -11.35 1.10
CA SER A 205 13.55 -11.28 -0.25
C SER A 205 12.70 -11.98 -1.30
N ALA A 206 12.03 -13.06 -0.93
CA ALA A 206 11.16 -13.81 -1.83
C ALA A 206 9.89 -13.02 -2.16
N PHE A 207 9.34 -12.22 -1.25
CA PHE A 207 8.16 -11.37 -1.52
C PHE A 207 8.49 -10.13 -2.36
N ASP A 208 9.70 -9.58 -2.24
CA ASP A 208 10.21 -8.54 -3.15
C ASP A 208 10.38 -9.10 -4.58
N VAL A 209 10.96 -10.30 -4.70
CA VAL A 209 11.06 -11.03 -5.97
C VAL A 209 9.69 -11.41 -6.52
N LEU A 210 8.74 -11.82 -5.67
CA LEU A 210 7.36 -12.10 -6.07
C LEU A 210 6.71 -10.86 -6.70
N THR A 211 6.95 -9.68 -6.12
CA THR A 211 6.47 -8.41 -6.68
C THR A 211 7.05 -8.18 -8.08
N PHE A 212 8.35 -8.42 -8.27
CA PHE A 212 8.98 -8.33 -9.58
C PHE A 212 8.38 -9.31 -10.60
N VAL A 213 8.11 -10.55 -10.19
CA VAL A 213 7.47 -11.57 -11.05
C VAL A 213 6.05 -11.12 -11.42
N PHE A 214 5.25 -10.62 -10.48
CA PHE A 214 3.92 -10.06 -10.78
C PHE A 214 3.97 -8.98 -11.84
N LEU A 215 4.87 -8.01 -11.68
CA LEU A 215 5.03 -6.93 -12.66
C LEU A 215 5.49 -7.45 -14.02
N SER A 216 6.36 -8.46 -14.05
CA SER A 216 6.82 -9.09 -15.30
C SER A 216 5.67 -9.77 -16.04
N PHE A 217 4.73 -10.42 -15.33
CA PHE A 217 3.52 -10.99 -15.92
C PHE A 217 2.56 -9.91 -16.44
N LEU A 218 2.37 -8.82 -15.68
CA LEU A 218 1.48 -7.72 -16.08
C LEU A 218 2.03 -6.87 -17.23
N ALA A 219 3.36 -6.75 -17.33
CA ALA A 219 4.05 -6.07 -18.41
C ALA A 219 4.09 -6.88 -19.71
N ASN A 220 3.80 -8.19 -19.66
CA ASN A 220 3.81 -9.02 -20.85
C ASN A 220 2.64 -8.68 -21.78
N THR A 221 2.94 -8.10 -22.95
CA THR A 221 1.94 -7.72 -23.96
C THR A 221 1.54 -8.88 -24.87
N THR A 222 2.27 -9.99 -24.88
CA THR A 222 2.01 -11.12 -25.80
C THR A 222 0.81 -11.97 -25.38
N ARG A 223 0.43 -11.93 -24.10
CA ARG A 223 -0.71 -12.69 -23.58
C ARG A 223 -2.02 -11.91 -23.79
N PRO A 224 -3.03 -12.49 -24.44
CA PRO A 224 -4.32 -11.82 -24.61
C PRO A 224 -4.96 -11.60 -23.24
N ARG A 225 -5.36 -10.36 -22.98
CA ARG A 225 -5.95 -9.95 -21.70
C ARG A 225 -7.46 -10.16 -21.67
N VAL A 226 -8.09 -10.17 -22.83
CA VAL A 226 -9.51 -10.45 -23.05
C VAL A 226 -9.60 -11.81 -23.75
N LYS A 227 -10.64 -12.58 -23.44
CA LYS A 227 -10.97 -13.83 -24.15
C LYS A 227 -11.43 -13.53 -25.58
N ASP A 228 -11.54 -14.59 -26.37
CA ASP A 228 -12.02 -14.52 -27.76
C ASP A 228 -13.44 -13.93 -27.88
N ASP A 229 -14.24 -14.01 -26.80
CA ASP A 229 -15.55 -13.36 -26.67
C ASP A 229 -15.52 -11.83 -26.73
N ALA A 230 -14.33 -11.22 -26.72
CA ALA A 230 -14.08 -9.78 -26.68
C ALA A 230 -14.69 -9.01 -25.49
N VAL A 231 -15.34 -9.67 -24.53
CA VAL A 231 -15.97 -9.05 -23.35
C VAL A 231 -15.35 -9.56 -22.04
N ASN A 232 -15.08 -10.86 -21.97
CA ASN A 232 -14.62 -11.49 -20.74
C ASN A 232 -13.11 -11.34 -20.57
N ILE A 233 -12.68 -10.96 -19.37
CA ILE A 233 -11.25 -10.96 -19.05
C ILE A 233 -10.72 -12.40 -18.98
N SER A 234 -9.51 -12.56 -19.47
CA SER A 234 -8.75 -13.80 -19.43
C SER A 234 -8.62 -14.37 -18.01
N ASP A 235 -8.74 -15.68 -17.89
CA ASP A 235 -8.74 -16.34 -16.58
C ASP A 235 -7.37 -16.23 -15.90
N TRP A 236 -6.29 -16.24 -16.69
CA TRP A 236 -4.93 -16.06 -16.21
C TRP A 236 -4.76 -14.75 -15.44
N LEU A 237 -5.36 -13.65 -15.92
CA LEU A 237 -5.29 -12.34 -15.29
C LEU A 237 -6.18 -12.24 -14.04
N LYS A 238 -7.36 -12.88 -14.08
CA LYS A 238 -8.24 -13.01 -12.90
C LYS A 238 -7.55 -13.81 -11.79
N ASN A 239 -6.91 -14.91 -12.13
CA ASN A 239 -6.16 -15.76 -11.20
C ASN A 239 -4.98 -15.00 -10.59
N LEU A 240 -4.20 -14.30 -11.43
CA LEU A 240 -3.10 -13.45 -10.98
C LEU A 240 -3.57 -12.37 -10.00
N ALA A 241 -4.64 -11.67 -10.33
CA ALA A 241 -5.22 -10.65 -9.45
C ALA A 241 -5.70 -11.25 -8.12
N ARG A 242 -6.38 -12.40 -8.16
CA ARG A 242 -6.84 -13.11 -6.95
C ARG A 242 -5.67 -13.52 -6.07
N PHE A 243 -4.61 -14.07 -6.66
CA PHE A 243 -3.40 -14.44 -5.95
C PHE A 243 -2.69 -13.23 -5.33
N ALA A 244 -2.49 -12.14 -6.09
CA ALA A 244 -1.93 -10.90 -5.56
C ALA A 244 -2.77 -10.35 -4.38
N GLY A 245 -4.10 -10.44 -4.47
CA GLY A 245 -5.02 -10.08 -3.40
C GLY A 245 -4.92 -10.98 -2.16
N SER A 246 -4.81 -12.29 -2.33
CA SER A 246 -4.67 -13.22 -1.21
C SER A 246 -3.30 -13.06 -0.51
N VAL A 247 -2.22 -12.91 -1.29
CA VAL A 247 -0.87 -12.66 -0.76
C VAL A 247 -0.82 -11.32 -0.03
N GLY A 248 -1.33 -10.24 -0.64
CA GLY A 248 -1.30 -8.91 -0.03
C GLY A 248 -2.16 -8.78 1.23
N ARG A 249 -3.20 -9.62 1.37
CA ARG A 249 -3.95 -9.73 2.63
C ARG A 249 -3.11 -10.37 3.72
N LYS A 250 -2.43 -11.48 3.41
CA LYS A 250 -1.71 -12.29 4.40
C LYS A 250 -0.34 -11.73 4.76
N TYR A 251 0.50 -11.49 3.75
CA TYR A 251 1.91 -11.12 3.91
C TYR A 251 2.10 -9.61 3.82
N GLY A 252 2.92 -9.07 4.74
CA GLY A 252 3.21 -7.64 4.82
C GLY A 252 4.31 -7.18 3.88
N ASP A 253 5.16 -8.11 3.47
CA ASP A 253 6.42 -7.86 2.76
C ASP A 253 6.22 -7.71 1.25
N LEU A 254 4.96 -7.87 0.78
CA LEU A 254 4.61 -7.61 -0.61
C LEU A 254 4.64 -6.09 -0.88
N GLU A 255 5.48 -5.67 -1.82
CA GLU A 255 5.67 -4.27 -2.22
C GLU A 255 4.48 -3.73 -3.05
N MET A 256 3.33 -3.54 -2.38
CA MET A 256 2.08 -3.06 -2.99
C MET A 256 2.22 -1.72 -3.69
N ASN A 257 3.13 -0.87 -3.20
CA ASN A 257 3.39 0.44 -3.78
C ASN A 257 3.95 0.32 -5.21
N ALA A 258 4.88 -0.62 -5.46
CA ALA A 258 5.39 -0.89 -6.80
C ALA A 258 4.29 -1.38 -7.75
N ILE A 259 3.39 -2.25 -7.25
CA ILE A 259 2.21 -2.71 -8.00
C ILE A 259 1.31 -1.53 -8.36
N CYS A 260 0.95 -0.69 -7.38
CA CYS A 260 0.09 0.47 -7.62
C CYS A 260 0.69 1.48 -8.60
N LYS A 261 2.01 1.72 -8.56
CA LYS A 261 2.70 2.56 -9.54
C LYS A 261 2.60 2.02 -10.96
N PHE A 262 2.84 0.72 -11.12
CA PHE A 262 2.74 0.08 -12.42
C PHE A 262 1.31 0.19 -12.98
N LEU A 263 0.30 0.01 -12.13
CA LEU A 263 -1.09 0.18 -12.51
C LEU A 263 -1.43 1.64 -12.86
N ALA A 264 -0.89 2.62 -12.14
CA ALA A 264 -1.04 4.03 -12.47
C ALA A 264 -0.37 4.40 -13.82
N ALA A 265 0.81 3.85 -14.09
CA ALA A 265 1.49 4.02 -15.38
C ALA A 265 0.68 3.37 -16.51
N SER A 266 0.17 2.15 -16.29
CA SER A 266 -0.73 1.46 -17.23
C SER A 266 -1.97 2.32 -17.53
N LEU A 267 -2.57 2.94 -16.50
CA LEU A 267 -3.71 3.88 -16.61
C LEU A 267 -3.42 5.09 -17.48
N ARG A 268 -2.22 5.63 -17.37
CA ARG A 268 -1.80 6.79 -18.16
C ARG A 268 -1.65 6.47 -19.65
N GLU A 269 -1.16 5.27 -19.98
CA GLU A 269 -0.84 4.87 -21.36
C GLU A 269 -2.06 4.50 -22.22
N GLY A 270 -3.27 4.39 -21.64
CA GLY A 270 -4.50 4.17 -22.41
C GLY A 270 -4.79 2.72 -22.83
N ASP A 271 -3.99 1.75 -22.37
CA ASP A 271 -4.24 0.29 -22.46
C ASP A 271 -4.91 -0.34 -21.19
N PRO A 272 -5.63 0.39 -20.30
CA PRO A 272 -5.38 0.16 -18.88
C PRO A 272 -6.40 -0.71 -18.16
N LEU A 273 -7.50 -1.04 -18.80
CA LEU A 273 -8.63 -1.60 -18.05
C LEU A 273 -8.48 -3.06 -17.69
N ASN A 274 -7.68 -3.79 -18.46
CA ASN A 274 -7.44 -5.19 -18.17
C ASN A 274 -6.67 -5.35 -16.86
N ASN A 275 -5.64 -4.52 -16.63
CA ASN A 275 -4.87 -4.54 -15.39
C ASN A 275 -5.67 -4.01 -14.18
N MET A 276 -6.80 -3.31 -14.39
CA MET A 276 -7.67 -2.86 -13.29
C MET A 276 -8.26 -3.99 -12.47
N VAL A 277 -8.32 -5.21 -13.00
CA VAL A 277 -8.68 -6.40 -12.21
C VAL A 277 -7.80 -6.53 -10.98
N VAL A 278 -6.51 -6.23 -11.13
CA VAL A 278 -5.54 -6.30 -10.04
C VAL A 278 -5.86 -5.25 -9.00
N LEU A 279 -6.06 -3.98 -9.40
CA LEU A 279 -6.42 -2.91 -8.46
C LEU A 279 -7.73 -3.21 -7.72
N GLN A 280 -8.76 -3.64 -8.44
CA GLN A 280 -10.05 -4.01 -7.87
C GLN A 280 -9.87 -5.11 -6.82
N LYS A 281 -9.06 -6.13 -7.12
CA LYS A 281 -8.85 -7.24 -6.19
C LYS A 281 -7.99 -6.83 -4.99
N LEU A 282 -7.00 -5.97 -5.16
CA LEU A 282 -6.25 -5.37 -4.06
C LEU A 282 -7.17 -4.56 -3.13
N LEU A 283 -8.11 -3.80 -3.68
CA LEU A 283 -9.09 -3.06 -2.89
C LEU A 283 -9.99 -4.00 -2.07
N THR A 284 -10.39 -5.17 -2.60
CA THR A 284 -11.17 -6.16 -1.81
C THR A 284 -10.42 -6.68 -0.57
N MET A 285 -9.09 -6.56 -0.51
CA MET A 285 -8.32 -6.95 0.67
C MET A 285 -8.62 -6.07 1.89
N THR A 286 -9.09 -4.85 1.66
CA THR A 286 -9.32 -3.82 2.69
C THR A 286 -10.58 -4.07 3.52
N GLY A 287 -11.44 -4.99 3.07
CA GLY A 287 -12.73 -5.28 3.68
C GLY A 287 -13.84 -4.30 3.33
N VAL A 288 -13.52 -3.21 2.62
CA VAL A 288 -14.52 -2.24 2.16
C VAL A 288 -15.38 -2.88 1.08
N LYS A 289 -16.69 -2.88 1.29
CA LYS A 289 -17.66 -3.41 0.34
C LYS A 289 -18.18 -2.29 -0.54
N VAL A 290 -18.32 -2.56 -1.85
CA VAL A 290 -19.04 -1.70 -2.79
C VAL A 290 -20.03 -2.56 -3.54
N ALA A 291 -21.31 -2.31 -3.30
CA ALA A 291 -22.40 -2.86 -4.11
C ALA A 291 -22.65 -1.90 -5.28
N MET A 292 -22.50 -2.40 -6.52
CA MET A 292 -22.92 -1.64 -7.72
C MET A 292 -24.44 -1.63 -7.86
N LEU A 293 -25.10 -2.69 -7.37
CA LEU A 293 -26.54 -2.84 -7.30
C LEU A 293 -26.88 -3.05 -5.82
N PRO A 294 -26.97 -1.98 -5.01
CA PRO A 294 -27.38 -2.10 -3.63
C PRO A 294 -28.84 -2.56 -3.56
N SER A 295 -29.15 -3.41 -2.58
CA SER A 295 -30.52 -3.68 -2.18
C SER A 295 -31.17 -2.44 -1.56
N ASP A 296 -32.49 -2.39 -1.48
CA ASP A 296 -33.21 -1.24 -0.90
C ASP A 296 -32.76 -0.96 0.54
N ALA A 297 -32.53 -2.00 1.35
CA ALA A 297 -32.02 -1.88 2.71
C ALA A 297 -30.58 -1.32 2.77
N GLU A 298 -29.71 -1.75 1.85
CA GLU A 298 -28.36 -1.19 1.74
C GLU A 298 -28.43 0.27 1.27
N LEU A 299 -29.31 0.60 0.34
CA LEU A 299 -29.49 1.95 -0.17
C LEU A 299 -30.01 2.92 0.91
N GLU A 300 -31.02 2.52 1.67
CA GLU A 300 -31.51 3.26 2.84
C GLU A 300 -30.41 3.43 3.87
N GLY A 301 -29.61 2.39 4.08
CA GLY A 301 -28.53 2.46 5.05
C GLY A 301 -27.37 3.37 4.62
N GLU A 302 -27.07 3.42 3.32
CA GLU A 302 -26.17 4.40 2.71
C GLU A 302 -26.74 5.83 2.79
N ALA A 303 -28.06 6.00 2.74
CA ALA A 303 -28.71 7.30 2.91
C ALA A 303 -28.70 7.77 4.38
N GLY A 304 -28.62 6.85 5.34
CA GLY A 304 -28.67 7.10 6.78
C GLY A 304 -27.48 7.87 7.38
N GLY A 305 -27.42 7.88 8.72
CA GLY A 305 -26.37 8.55 9.48
C GLY A 305 -25.00 7.86 9.38
N GLU A 306 -23.96 8.53 9.88
CA GLU A 306 -22.57 8.05 9.81
C GLU A 306 -22.37 6.66 10.44
N ALA A 307 -23.04 6.38 11.55
CA ALA A 307 -22.99 5.06 12.19
C ALA A 307 -23.56 3.94 11.30
N LEU A 308 -24.63 4.22 10.58
CA LEU A 308 -25.32 3.25 9.73
C LEU A 308 -24.53 3.00 8.44
N ARG A 309 -24.02 4.07 7.83
CA ARG A 309 -23.05 4.00 6.73
C ARG A 309 -21.79 3.23 7.10
N PHE A 310 -21.21 3.51 8.28
CA PHE A 310 -20.01 2.81 8.75
C PHE A 310 -20.25 1.30 8.91
N SER A 311 -21.43 0.91 9.40
CA SER A 311 -21.80 -0.51 9.54
C SER A 311 -21.91 -1.26 8.20
N LEU A 312 -22.22 -0.55 7.11
CA LEU A 312 -22.22 -1.08 5.74
C LEU A 312 -20.84 -1.02 5.07
N GLU A 313 -19.99 -0.10 5.52
CA GLU A 313 -18.68 0.20 4.92
C GLU A 313 -17.53 -0.65 5.46
N ALA A 314 -17.52 -0.92 6.76
CA ALA A 314 -16.44 -1.61 7.44
C ALA A 314 -16.86 -3.01 7.89
N PRO A 315 -15.95 -4.00 7.91
CA PRO A 315 -16.15 -5.18 8.74
C PRO A 315 -16.30 -4.72 10.19
N SER A 316 -17.28 -5.28 10.89
CA SER A 316 -17.57 -4.98 12.29
C SER A 316 -16.28 -4.97 13.12
N THR A 317 -16.05 -3.85 13.82
CA THR A 317 -14.90 -3.57 14.72
C THR A 317 -13.65 -3.03 14.01
N LEU A 318 -13.46 -1.72 14.07
CA LEU A 318 -12.22 -1.00 14.40
C LEU A 318 -12.51 0.50 14.25
N SER A 319 -12.47 1.20 15.37
CA SER A 319 -12.76 2.63 15.41
C SER A 319 -11.58 3.43 14.85
N VAL A 320 -11.84 4.66 14.40
CA VAL A 320 -10.78 5.61 13.98
C VAL A 320 -9.74 5.84 15.09
N ALA A 321 -10.12 5.68 16.36
CA ALA A 321 -9.23 5.81 17.51
C ALA A 321 -8.16 4.70 17.58
N ASP A 322 -8.49 3.47 17.14
CA ASP A 322 -7.53 2.35 17.10
C ASP A 322 -6.45 2.57 16.02
N LEU A 323 -6.81 3.24 14.91
CA LEU A 323 -5.90 3.63 13.83
C LEU A 323 -4.92 4.73 14.25
N GLU A 324 -5.38 5.71 15.05
CA GLU A 324 -4.52 6.77 15.59
C GLU A 324 -3.55 6.24 16.65
N ALA A 325 -3.97 5.28 17.47
CA ALA A 325 -3.10 4.63 18.47
C ALA A 325 -1.97 3.80 17.82
N GLU A 326 -2.24 3.11 16.71
CA GLU A 326 -1.24 2.29 16.01
C GLU A 326 -0.24 3.12 15.18
N ILE A 327 -0.67 4.31 14.69
CA ILE A 327 0.23 5.29 14.06
C ILE A 327 1.16 5.92 15.10
N ASN A 328 0.65 6.23 16.30
CA ASN A 328 1.45 6.84 17.36
C ASN A 328 2.42 5.84 18.04
N SER A 329 2.04 4.57 18.18
CA SER A 329 2.91 3.50 18.70
C SER A 329 4.20 3.32 17.88
N ASN A 330 4.11 3.43 16.55
CA ASN A 330 5.27 3.26 15.67
C ASN A 330 6.24 4.46 15.69
N ASN A 331 5.83 5.63 16.19
CA ASN A 331 6.73 6.77 16.38
C ASN A 331 7.53 6.69 17.69
N SER A 332 7.03 5.99 18.71
CA SER A 332 7.78 5.79 19.97
C SER A 332 8.87 4.72 19.86
N ASN A 333 8.73 3.72 18.99
CA ASN A 333 9.74 2.66 18.84
C ASN A 333 11.00 3.09 18.06
N ASN A 334 10.99 4.24 17.38
CA ASN A 334 12.16 4.76 16.69
C ASN A 334 13.07 5.65 17.57
N ASN A 335 12.68 5.93 18.82
CA ASN A 335 13.45 6.78 19.74
C ASN A 335 14.06 6.02 20.93
N SER A 336 13.94 4.68 20.96
CA SER A 336 14.43 3.84 22.06
C SER A 336 15.67 2.99 21.70
N ASN A 337 16.18 3.07 20.46
CA ASN A 337 17.26 2.20 20.00
C ASN A 337 18.55 2.96 19.61
N SER A 338 18.87 3.98 20.39
CA SER A 338 20.20 4.63 20.38
C SER A 338 20.63 4.94 21.81
N ASN A 339 20.92 3.90 22.59
CA ASN A 339 21.91 3.90 23.69
C ASN A 339 21.89 2.54 24.41
N SER A 340 22.69 1.60 23.94
CA SER A 340 23.38 0.67 24.84
C SER A 340 24.59 0.11 24.11
N ALA A 341 25.71 0.79 24.36
CA ALA A 341 27.01 0.26 24.06
C ALA A 341 27.30 -0.92 25.01
N ASN A 342 27.66 -2.04 24.40
CA ASN A 342 28.87 -2.81 24.72
C ASN A 342 29.16 -3.09 26.21
N THR A 343 28.77 -4.27 26.68
CA THR A 343 29.59 -5.04 27.63
C THR A 343 29.47 -6.53 27.34
N ASN A 344 30.60 -7.11 26.93
CA ASN A 344 30.87 -8.54 26.91
C ASN A 344 30.62 -9.15 28.29
N ASN A 345 29.99 -10.34 28.35
CA ASN A 345 30.43 -11.34 29.32
C ASN A 345 30.15 -12.77 28.83
N TYR A 346 31.22 -13.55 28.82
CA TYR A 346 31.24 -15.00 28.60
C TYR A 346 30.61 -15.74 29.78
N GLY A 347 29.98 -16.89 29.55
CA GLY A 347 29.61 -17.80 30.65
C GLY A 347 28.64 -18.93 30.30
N ASN A 348 29.20 -20.04 29.80
CA ASN A 348 28.84 -21.43 30.10
C ASN A 348 27.68 -21.70 31.11
N ASN A 349 26.68 -22.51 30.74
CA ASN A 349 26.62 -23.96 31.03
C ASN A 349 25.21 -24.58 30.92
N TYR A 350 25.20 -25.77 30.31
CA TYR A 350 24.39 -26.97 30.46
C TYR A 350 23.23 -27.07 31.50
N SER A 351 22.14 -27.65 30.98
CA SER A 351 21.41 -28.85 31.46
C SER A 351 20.35 -28.79 32.58
N SER A 352 19.28 -29.53 32.26
CA SER A 352 18.52 -30.50 33.09
C SER A 352 17.48 -30.03 34.10
N SER A 353 16.22 -30.19 33.69
CA SER A 353 15.19 -31.06 34.29
C SER A 353 15.19 -31.35 35.81
N SER A 354 13.98 -31.15 36.35
CA SER A 354 13.21 -32.05 37.24
C SER A 354 13.22 -31.81 38.76
N SER A 355 11.97 -31.60 39.23
CA SER A 355 11.29 -32.34 40.31
C SER A 355 11.25 -31.75 41.72
N GLN A 356 10.08 -32.03 42.32
CA GLN A 356 9.73 -32.06 43.74
C GLN A 356 9.54 -30.71 44.47
N ALA A 357 8.71 -30.58 45.50
CA ALA A 357 7.48 -31.21 45.98
C ALA A 357 7.17 -30.51 47.32
N ALA A 358 5.93 -30.67 47.79
CA ALA A 358 5.49 -30.57 49.18
C ALA A 358 5.19 -29.18 49.78
N GLY A 359 4.02 -29.10 50.42
CA GLY A 359 3.61 -27.98 51.27
C GLY A 359 2.10 -27.92 51.52
N SER A 360 1.53 -28.96 52.13
CA SER A 360 0.12 -29.05 52.56
C SER A 360 -0.29 -28.02 53.61
N ALA A 361 -1.54 -27.54 53.57
CA ALA A 361 -2.31 -27.17 54.77
C ALA A 361 -3.83 -27.15 54.49
N MET A 362 -4.59 -27.69 55.44
CA MET A 362 -6.02 -28.02 55.43
C MET A 362 -6.98 -26.83 55.68
N GLY A 363 -8.23 -27.00 55.22
CA GLY A 363 -9.41 -26.90 56.10
C GLY A 363 -10.33 -25.67 55.94
N GLY A 364 -11.60 -25.91 55.58
CA GLY A 364 -12.68 -24.93 55.79
C GLY A 364 -13.91 -25.12 54.88
N VAL A 365 -14.93 -25.79 55.39
CA VAL A 365 -16.26 -26.02 54.79
C VAL A 365 -17.16 -24.78 54.97
N ALA A 366 -17.85 -24.35 53.91
CA ALA A 366 -19.15 -23.66 54.02
C ALA A 366 -19.91 -23.79 52.69
N GLY A 367 -21.17 -24.22 52.75
CA GLY A 367 -21.98 -24.56 51.58
C GLY A 367 -22.94 -23.46 51.11
N ASN A 368 -23.48 -23.77 49.92
CA ASN A 368 -24.77 -23.38 49.34
C ASN A 368 -24.94 -21.99 48.70
N GLY A 369 -25.31 -22.01 47.42
CA GLY A 369 -25.70 -20.84 46.63
C GLY A 369 -25.93 -21.18 45.15
N ASN A 370 -27.05 -21.83 44.87
CA ASN A 370 -27.53 -22.19 43.54
C ASN A 370 -27.79 -20.91 42.70
N GLY A 371 -27.12 -20.76 41.56
CA GLY A 371 -27.25 -19.62 40.65
C GLY A 371 -27.09 -20.08 39.21
N ASN A 372 -28.19 -20.51 38.61
CA ASN A 372 -28.29 -20.95 37.22
C ASN A 372 -28.11 -19.73 36.29
N GLY A 373 -26.90 -19.52 35.78
CA GLY A 373 -26.55 -18.45 34.85
C GLY A 373 -25.97 -19.05 33.56
N ASN A 374 -26.80 -19.05 32.52
CA ASN A 374 -26.55 -19.54 31.17
C ASN A 374 -25.24 -18.97 30.56
N LYS A 375 -24.12 -19.70 30.65
CA LYS A 375 -22.86 -19.38 29.98
C LYS A 375 -22.77 -20.10 28.63
N ASN A 376 -23.55 -19.63 27.66
CA ASN A 376 -23.32 -19.92 26.23
C ASN A 376 -22.92 -18.63 25.51
N SER A 377 -21.70 -18.16 25.80
CA SER A 377 -20.97 -17.22 24.95
C SER A 377 -19.49 -17.33 25.31
N SER A 378 -18.70 -18.00 24.46
CA SER A 378 -17.23 -17.86 24.37
C SER A 378 -16.58 -18.99 23.55
N ASN A 379 -16.94 -19.12 22.27
CA ASN A 379 -16.04 -19.81 21.33
C ASN A 379 -16.14 -19.38 19.86
N ILE A 380 -17.01 -18.40 19.54
CA ILE A 380 -17.11 -17.82 18.19
C ILE A 380 -16.26 -16.54 18.03
N ASP A 381 -15.82 -15.92 19.13
CA ASP A 381 -15.20 -14.59 19.12
C ASP A 381 -13.67 -14.54 19.00
N VAL A 382 -12.99 -15.70 18.95
CA VAL A 382 -11.52 -15.74 18.79
C VAL A 382 -11.13 -15.72 17.31
N TRP A 383 -11.91 -16.39 16.46
CA TRP A 383 -11.62 -16.57 15.04
C TRP A 383 -12.01 -15.36 14.18
N THR A 384 -13.12 -14.69 14.51
CA THR A 384 -13.53 -13.42 13.85
C THR A 384 -12.48 -12.33 14.06
N LYS A 385 -11.95 -12.21 15.29
CA LYS A 385 -10.92 -11.22 15.63
C LYS A 385 -9.62 -11.38 14.85
N ASP A 386 -9.21 -12.59 14.48
CA ASP A 386 -7.98 -12.81 13.73
C ASP A 386 -8.16 -12.53 12.23
N GLU A 387 -9.31 -12.87 11.66
CA GLU A 387 -9.67 -12.49 10.29
C GLU A 387 -9.82 -10.96 10.15
N ASP A 388 -10.47 -10.31 11.12
CA ASP A 388 -10.66 -8.86 11.15
C ASP A 388 -9.33 -8.11 11.36
N ARG A 389 -8.42 -8.64 12.20
CA ARG A 389 -7.04 -8.11 12.33
C ARG A 389 -6.24 -8.23 11.04
N GLY A 390 -6.41 -9.33 10.30
CA GLY A 390 -5.77 -9.49 8.98
C GLY A 390 -6.23 -8.42 7.99
N VAL A 391 -7.52 -8.10 7.99
CA VAL A 391 -8.13 -7.07 7.14
C VAL A 391 -7.70 -5.65 7.52
N ALA A 392 -7.55 -5.36 8.81
CA ALA A 392 -7.05 -4.07 9.27
C ALA A 392 -5.61 -3.81 8.81
N LYS A 393 -4.73 -4.81 8.99
CA LYS A 393 -3.32 -4.73 8.57
C LYS A 393 -3.19 -4.57 7.06
N SER A 394 -3.94 -5.35 6.27
CA SER A 394 -3.92 -5.26 4.81
C SER A 394 -4.41 -3.89 4.31
N ARG A 395 -5.48 -3.35 4.92
CA ARG A 395 -5.99 -1.99 4.67
C ARG A 395 -4.94 -0.93 4.95
N MET A 396 -4.26 -0.98 6.10
CA MET A 396 -3.20 -0.04 6.44
C MET A 396 -2.00 -0.15 5.48
N ARG A 397 -1.62 -1.36 5.07
CA ARG A 397 -0.54 -1.58 4.09
C ARG A 397 -0.88 -0.96 2.74
N LEU A 398 -2.09 -1.20 2.22
CA LEU A 398 -2.52 -0.59 0.96
C LEU A 398 -2.61 0.94 1.08
N LEU A 399 -3.11 1.45 2.20
CA LEU A 399 -3.17 2.88 2.46
C LEU A 399 -1.77 3.52 2.43
N ARG A 400 -0.81 2.93 3.16
CA ARG A 400 0.60 3.36 3.15
C ARG A 400 1.16 3.32 1.74
N ALA A 401 0.88 2.27 0.98
CA ALA A 401 1.33 2.15 -0.40
C ALA A 401 0.76 3.24 -1.33
N LEU A 402 -0.41 3.81 -1.03
CA LEU A 402 -1.03 4.88 -1.83
C LEU A 402 -0.66 6.29 -1.37
N CYS A 403 -0.49 6.49 -0.06
CA CYS A 403 -0.28 7.80 0.57
C CYS A 403 1.18 8.12 0.86
N ASN A 404 1.96 7.12 1.30
CA ASN A 404 3.36 7.32 1.66
C ASN A 404 4.25 6.82 0.53
N PRO A 405 5.14 7.66 -0.04
CA PRO A 405 6.29 7.12 -0.73
C PRO A 405 7.15 6.37 0.28
N SER A 406 7.58 5.15 -0.04
CA SER A 406 8.54 4.41 0.78
C SER A 406 9.69 5.36 1.14
N SER A 407 9.98 5.51 2.44
CA SER A 407 10.79 6.60 3.04
C SER A 407 12.19 6.78 2.43
N ARG A 408 12.66 5.82 1.64
CA ARG A 408 13.97 5.81 0.96
C ARG A 408 13.92 6.33 -0.48
N ASP A 409 12.76 6.35 -1.13
CA ASP A 409 12.57 6.85 -2.49
C ASP A 409 11.96 8.27 -2.48
N LYS A 410 12.80 9.28 -2.29
CA LYS A 410 12.41 10.71 -2.30
C LYS A 410 11.79 11.22 -3.61
N VAL A 411 11.76 10.40 -4.66
CA VAL A 411 11.26 10.71 -6.01
C VAL A 411 9.79 10.32 -6.20
N GLN A 412 9.20 9.57 -5.26
CA GLN A 412 7.89 8.96 -5.48
C GLN A 412 6.77 9.88 -4.99
N GLY A 413 5.92 10.32 -5.91
CA GLY A 413 4.74 11.13 -5.58
C GLY A 413 3.65 10.31 -4.87
N HIS A 414 2.84 11.01 -4.07
CA HIS A 414 1.60 10.50 -3.48
C HIS A 414 0.69 9.94 -4.60
N LEU A 415 0.37 8.64 -4.58
CA LEU A 415 -0.36 7.97 -5.67
C LEU A 415 -1.87 8.11 -5.59
N MET A 416 -2.41 8.39 -4.40
CA MET A 416 -3.85 8.51 -4.16
C MET A 416 -4.59 9.41 -5.15
N SER A 417 -4.20 10.68 -5.24
CA SER A 417 -4.85 11.68 -6.09
C SER A 417 -4.65 11.37 -7.59
N PRO A 418 -3.43 11.06 -8.07
CA PRO A 418 -3.21 10.60 -9.43
C PRO A 418 -4.06 9.38 -9.82
N LEU A 419 -4.20 8.36 -8.97
CA LEU A 419 -5.00 7.18 -9.28
C LEU A 419 -6.50 7.48 -9.37
N LEU A 420 -7.04 8.30 -8.45
CA LEU A 420 -8.45 8.73 -8.52
C LEU A 420 -8.74 9.50 -9.81
N ILE A 421 -7.87 10.45 -10.16
CA ILE A 421 -7.98 11.27 -11.37
C ILE A 421 -7.88 10.40 -12.62
N LEU A 422 -6.87 9.53 -12.69
CA LEU A 422 -6.67 8.65 -13.84
C LEU A 422 -7.84 7.67 -14.04
N LEU A 423 -8.41 7.12 -12.96
CA LEU A 423 -9.60 6.28 -13.05
C LEU A 423 -10.83 7.06 -13.54
N ALA A 424 -11.04 8.27 -13.03
CA ALA A 424 -12.11 9.15 -13.47
C ALA A 424 -11.98 9.51 -14.96
N GLN A 425 -10.78 9.87 -15.41
CA GLN A 425 -10.47 10.14 -16.82
C GLN A 425 -10.69 8.91 -17.68
N GLN A 426 -10.19 7.74 -17.25
CA GLN A 426 -10.31 6.50 -18.01
C GLN A 426 -11.78 6.09 -18.18
N ARG A 427 -12.63 6.31 -17.17
CA ARG A 427 -14.09 6.12 -17.27
C ARG A 427 -14.67 6.93 -18.43
N SER A 428 -14.33 8.21 -18.55
CA SER A 428 -14.80 9.10 -19.62
C SER A 428 -14.21 8.76 -21.01
N ILE A 429 -12.96 8.30 -21.05
CA ILE A 429 -12.27 7.90 -22.29
C ILE A 429 -12.91 6.65 -22.90
N CYS A 430 -13.39 5.70 -22.09
CA CYS A 430 -14.04 4.47 -22.56
C CYS A 430 -15.19 4.73 -23.55
N MET A 431 -15.95 5.80 -23.37
CA MET A 431 -17.09 6.11 -24.24
C MET A 431 -16.72 6.95 -25.47
N THR A 432 -15.65 7.76 -25.38
CA THR A 432 -15.38 8.84 -26.35
C THR A 432 -14.32 8.48 -27.38
N GLN A 433 -13.34 7.63 -27.05
CA GLN A 433 -12.15 7.42 -27.88
C GLN A 433 -12.00 5.98 -28.41
N ARG A 434 -12.93 5.07 -28.08
CA ARG A 434 -12.90 3.65 -28.46
C ARG A 434 -13.96 3.29 -29.50
N SER A 435 -14.10 4.10 -30.54
CA SER A 435 -15.13 3.92 -31.58
C SER A 435 -14.97 2.66 -32.45
N SER A 436 -13.80 2.02 -32.42
CA SER A 436 -13.52 0.80 -33.19
C SER A 436 -13.81 -0.49 -32.43
N GLU A 437 -14.03 -0.43 -31.12
CA GLU A 437 -14.26 -1.60 -30.28
C GLU A 437 -15.76 -1.92 -30.14
N PRO A 438 -16.14 -3.19 -29.91
CA PRO A 438 -17.54 -3.55 -29.70
C PRO A 438 -18.15 -2.80 -28.51
N ILE A 439 -19.36 -2.25 -28.69
CA ILE A 439 -20.06 -1.48 -27.65
C ILE A 439 -20.16 -2.26 -26.33
N LYS A 440 -20.44 -3.57 -26.38
CA LYS A 440 -20.52 -4.44 -25.20
C LYS A 440 -19.22 -4.44 -24.38
N PHE A 441 -18.07 -4.40 -25.06
CA PHE A 441 -16.77 -4.32 -24.40
C PHE A 441 -16.60 -2.94 -23.75
N CYS A 442 -16.86 -1.86 -24.48
CA CYS A 442 -16.80 -0.50 -23.95
C CYS A 442 -17.68 -0.30 -22.71
N CYS A 443 -18.90 -0.86 -22.69
CA CYS A 443 -19.79 -0.83 -21.53
C CYS A 443 -19.21 -1.62 -20.34
N SER A 444 -18.74 -2.85 -20.57
CA SER A 444 -18.12 -3.66 -19.51
C SER A 444 -16.90 -2.97 -18.89
N LEU A 445 -16.11 -2.31 -19.74
CA LEU A 445 -14.97 -1.51 -19.30
C LEU A 445 -15.41 -0.30 -18.47
N TYR A 446 -16.40 0.45 -18.95
CA TYR A 446 -16.98 1.58 -18.23
C TYR A 446 -17.43 1.18 -16.82
N ASP A 447 -18.20 0.10 -16.71
CA ASP A 447 -18.70 -0.42 -15.43
C ASP A 447 -17.56 -0.81 -14.49
N ARG A 448 -16.49 -1.41 -15.04
CA ARG A 448 -15.32 -1.79 -14.25
C ARG A 448 -14.54 -0.58 -13.74
N CYS A 449 -14.34 0.43 -14.58
CA CYS A 449 -13.74 1.70 -14.18
C CYS A 449 -14.57 2.36 -13.08
N GLN A 450 -15.89 2.45 -13.26
CA GLN A 450 -16.80 3.03 -12.29
C GLN A 450 -16.76 2.28 -10.95
N SER A 451 -16.87 0.95 -10.98
CA SER A 451 -16.81 0.12 -9.77
C SER A 451 -15.48 0.27 -9.03
N THR A 452 -14.37 0.28 -9.76
CA THR A 452 -13.03 0.43 -9.16
C THR A 452 -12.83 1.83 -8.58
N LEU A 453 -13.33 2.87 -9.27
CA LEU A 453 -13.29 4.26 -8.81
C LEU A 453 -14.10 4.43 -7.52
N LEU A 454 -15.33 3.91 -7.47
CA LEU A 454 -16.18 3.96 -6.29
C LEU A 454 -15.54 3.24 -5.11
N HIS A 455 -14.95 2.07 -5.35
CA HIS A 455 -14.25 1.31 -4.31
C HIS A 455 -13.02 2.05 -3.79
N LEU A 456 -12.19 2.61 -4.67
CA LEU A 456 -11.04 3.40 -4.25
C LEU A 456 -11.49 4.64 -3.46
N ALA A 457 -12.47 5.39 -3.95
CA ALA A 457 -12.98 6.60 -3.27
C ALA A 457 -13.55 6.28 -1.89
N ARG A 458 -14.37 5.22 -1.76
CA ARG A 458 -14.94 4.77 -0.48
C ARG A 458 -13.86 4.28 0.48
N PHE A 459 -12.91 3.50 -0.01
CA PHE A 459 -11.76 3.05 0.77
C PHE A 459 -10.98 4.24 1.36
N LEU A 460 -10.66 5.23 0.53
CA LEU A 460 -9.93 6.42 0.96
C LEU A 460 -10.74 7.28 1.93
N ARG A 461 -12.05 7.40 1.73
CA ARG A 461 -12.94 8.13 2.65
C ARG A 461 -12.95 7.53 4.06
N VAL A 462 -12.95 6.21 4.16
CA VAL A 462 -12.93 5.50 5.46
C VAL A 462 -11.52 5.51 6.08
N SER A 463 -10.48 5.52 5.25
CA SER A 463 -9.10 5.28 5.72
C SER A 463 -8.25 6.54 5.85
N VAL A 464 -8.62 7.67 5.24
CA VAL A 464 -7.86 8.93 5.25
C VAL A 464 -8.65 10.02 5.99
N PRO A 465 -8.01 10.76 6.91
CA PRO A 465 -8.65 11.92 7.55
C PRO A 465 -9.14 12.95 6.54
N VAL A 466 -10.33 13.51 6.76
CA VAL A 466 -11.00 14.45 5.85
C VAL A 466 -10.09 15.59 5.39
N LYS A 467 -9.32 16.19 6.32
CA LYS A 467 -8.40 17.30 6.01
C LYS A 467 -7.24 16.86 5.10
N ALA A 468 -6.66 15.69 5.35
CA ALA A 468 -5.55 15.16 4.56
C ALA A 468 -6.00 14.77 3.15
N TYR A 469 -7.21 14.22 3.03
CA TYR A 469 -7.84 13.96 1.74
C TYR A 469 -8.15 15.25 0.97
N ALA A 470 -8.68 16.28 1.66
CA ALA A 470 -8.94 17.58 1.05
C ALA A 470 -7.67 18.27 0.53
N SER A 471 -6.57 18.20 1.28
CA SER A 471 -5.31 18.84 0.91
C SER A 471 -4.56 18.16 -0.22
N SER A 472 -4.87 16.90 -0.50
CA SER A 472 -4.16 16.08 -1.50
C SER A 472 -4.88 16.04 -2.85
N LEU A 473 -6.17 16.35 -2.90
CA LEU A 473 -6.92 16.52 -4.14
C LEU A 473 -6.87 17.98 -4.65
N PRO A 474 -6.74 18.20 -5.97
CA PRO A 474 -6.93 19.51 -6.57
C PRO A 474 -8.33 20.07 -6.27
N LEU A 475 -8.46 21.40 -6.34
CA LEU A 475 -9.76 22.07 -6.20
C LEU A 475 -10.76 21.56 -7.24
N PRO A 476 -12.07 21.51 -6.91
CA PRO A 476 -13.12 21.07 -7.85
C PRO A 476 -13.11 21.82 -9.19
N SER A 477 -12.76 23.11 -9.18
CA SER A 477 -12.59 23.93 -10.39
C SER A 477 -11.48 23.37 -11.29
N HIS A 478 -10.31 23.10 -10.72
CA HIS A 478 -9.16 22.55 -11.44
C HIS A 478 -9.41 21.11 -11.92
N LEU A 479 -10.14 20.30 -11.13
CA LEU A 479 -10.56 18.96 -11.56
C LEU A 479 -11.41 18.99 -12.84
N ALA A 480 -12.28 19.98 -12.97
CA ALA A 480 -13.11 20.16 -14.16
C ALA A 480 -12.32 20.78 -15.33
N SER A 481 -11.59 21.88 -15.10
CA SER A 481 -10.90 22.64 -16.16
C SER A 481 -9.63 21.95 -16.66
N ASP A 482 -8.76 21.55 -15.73
CA ASP A 482 -7.38 21.15 -16.05
C ASP A 482 -7.31 19.64 -16.34
N PHE A 483 -8.11 18.86 -15.61
CA PHE A 483 -8.15 17.40 -15.75
C PHE A 483 -9.32 16.89 -16.61
N GLY A 484 -10.25 17.76 -17.03
CA GLY A 484 -11.36 17.41 -17.92
C GLY A 484 -12.36 16.41 -17.31
N ILE A 485 -12.51 16.41 -15.99
CA ILE A 485 -13.40 15.49 -15.28
C ILE A 485 -14.84 16.04 -15.32
N GLY A 486 -15.81 15.18 -15.65
CA GLY A 486 -17.24 15.55 -15.66
C GLY A 486 -17.75 15.97 -14.27
N SER A 487 -18.73 16.87 -14.22
CA SER A 487 -19.29 17.43 -12.97
C SER A 487 -19.82 16.35 -12.00
N GLU A 488 -20.39 15.27 -12.52
CA GLU A 488 -20.79 14.09 -11.75
C GLU A 488 -19.61 13.50 -10.94
N LEU A 489 -18.48 13.26 -11.61
CA LEU A 489 -17.28 12.67 -11.01
C LEU A 489 -16.55 13.66 -10.10
N VAL A 490 -16.53 14.95 -10.45
CA VAL A 490 -16.04 16.01 -9.55
C VAL A 490 -16.86 16.01 -8.26
N GLY A 491 -18.19 15.92 -8.37
CA GLY A 491 -19.10 15.78 -7.25
C GLY A 491 -18.80 14.54 -6.41
N LEU A 492 -18.62 13.36 -7.04
CA LEU A 492 -18.28 12.12 -6.34
C LEU A 492 -17.00 12.25 -5.51
N LEU A 493 -15.95 12.85 -6.07
CA LEU A 493 -14.64 12.97 -5.42
C LEU A 493 -14.61 14.05 -4.32
N SER A 494 -15.33 15.16 -4.49
CA SER A 494 -15.22 16.33 -3.61
C SER A 494 -16.38 16.52 -2.64
N ARG A 495 -17.59 16.05 -2.95
CA ARG A 495 -18.79 16.28 -2.11
C ARG A 495 -18.64 15.76 -0.68
N PRO A 496 -18.17 14.52 -0.42
CA PRO A 496 -18.07 14.03 0.96
C PRO A 496 -17.14 14.89 1.80
N THR A 497 -16.05 15.36 1.21
CA THR A 497 -15.05 16.21 1.85
C THR A 497 -15.59 17.62 2.09
N LEU A 498 -16.26 18.21 1.10
CA LEU A 498 -16.89 19.53 1.23
C LEU A 498 -17.96 19.54 2.32
N ALA A 499 -18.84 18.52 2.35
CA ALA A 499 -19.87 18.40 3.38
C ALA A 499 -19.27 18.30 4.78
N ALA A 500 -18.23 17.49 4.96
CA ALA A 500 -17.53 17.36 6.24
C ALA A 500 -16.80 18.65 6.65
N LEU A 501 -16.12 19.33 5.73
CA LEU A 501 -15.47 20.61 6.00
C LEU A 501 -16.48 21.72 6.33
N MET A 502 -17.61 21.77 5.63
CA MET A 502 -18.70 22.69 5.95
C MET A 502 -19.26 22.45 7.35
N LYS A 503 -19.49 21.18 7.73
CA LYS A 503 -19.94 20.83 9.08
C LYS A 503 -18.94 21.30 10.15
N ILE A 504 -17.65 21.02 9.97
CA ILE A 504 -16.58 21.49 10.86
C ILE A 504 -16.57 23.02 10.96
N GLN A 505 -16.76 23.72 9.85
CA GLN A 505 -16.76 25.18 9.82
C GLN A 505 -18.01 25.77 10.51
N ILE A 506 -19.18 25.16 10.31
CA ILE A 506 -20.42 25.56 10.98
C ILE A 506 -20.28 25.37 12.49
N GLU A 507 -19.80 24.22 12.95
CA GLU A 507 -19.55 23.97 14.38
C GLU A 507 -18.57 24.99 14.98
N ARG A 508 -17.52 25.37 14.24
CA ARG A 508 -16.58 26.43 14.66
C ARG A 508 -17.26 27.78 14.77
N MET A 509 -18.15 28.12 13.84
CA MET A 509 -18.90 29.39 13.88
C MET A 509 -19.87 29.42 15.07
N VAL A 510 -20.55 28.31 15.36
CA VAL A 510 -21.45 28.18 16.53
C VAL A 510 -20.68 28.35 17.83
N ARG A 511 -19.57 27.61 18.04
CA ARG A 511 -18.74 27.75 19.24
C ARG A 511 -18.17 29.15 19.43
N ARG A 512 -17.80 29.83 18.33
CA ARG A 512 -17.36 31.24 18.40
C ARG A 512 -18.48 32.15 18.90
N ARG A 513 -19.72 31.95 18.42
CA ARG A 513 -20.88 32.73 18.86
C ARG A 513 -21.19 32.50 20.34
N GLU A 514 -21.16 31.25 20.80
CA GLU A 514 -21.34 30.89 22.21
C GLU A 514 -20.25 31.51 23.10
N ALA A 515 -18.98 31.42 22.70
CA ALA A 515 -17.88 32.04 23.42
C ALA A 515 -18.00 33.56 23.49
N THR A 516 -18.43 34.22 22.40
CA THR A 516 -18.69 35.67 22.42
C THR A 516 -19.87 36.04 23.32
N ALA A 517 -20.93 35.23 23.35
CA ALA A 517 -22.07 35.46 24.23
C ALA A 517 -21.67 35.35 25.70
N TYR A 518 -20.92 34.31 26.06
CA TYR A 518 -20.40 34.11 27.41
C TYR A 518 -19.44 35.23 27.84
N LEU A 519 -18.56 35.70 26.95
CA LEU A 519 -17.67 36.83 27.23
C LEU A 519 -18.47 38.11 27.50
N ASN A 520 -19.54 38.35 26.72
CA ASN A 520 -20.40 39.52 26.90
C ASN A 520 -21.17 39.44 28.23
N GLU A 521 -21.65 38.27 28.65
CA GLU A 521 -22.29 38.06 29.96
C GLU A 521 -21.31 38.32 31.12
N LEU A 522 -20.07 37.83 31.04
CA LEU A 522 -19.03 38.10 32.03
C LEU A 522 -18.66 39.58 32.13
N LEU A 523 -18.58 40.29 30.99
CA LEU A 523 -18.32 41.72 30.96
C LEU A 523 -19.50 42.52 31.55
N ALA A 524 -20.74 42.11 31.28
CA ALA A 524 -21.93 42.70 31.89
C ALA A 524 -21.94 42.50 33.42
N ALA A 525 -21.61 41.30 33.91
CA ALA A 525 -21.51 41.02 35.34
C ALA A 525 -20.38 41.83 36.01
N ARG A 526 -19.24 42.02 35.33
CA ARG A 526 -18.14 42.86 35.82
C ARG A 526 -18.49 44.35 35.86
N ASN A 527 -19.28 44.84 34.92
CA ASN A 527 -19.71 46.24 34.89
C ASN A 527 -20.86 46.49 35.90
N GLY A 528 -21.77 45.53 36.10
CA GLY A 528 -22.78 45.61 37.16
C GLY A 528 -22.19 45.61 38.57
N GLY A 529 -21.09 44.89 38.80
CA GLY A 529 -20.36 44.91 40.08
C GLY A 529 -19.50 46.17 40.32
N LYS A 530 -19.44 47.12 39.37
CA LYS A 530 -18.82 48.44 39.59
C LYS A 530 -19.81 49.52 40.00
N GLU A 531 -21.09 49.35 39.67
CA GLU A 531 -22.13 50.32 40.07
C GLU A 531 -22.55 50.12 41.54
N GLU A 532 -22.48 48.90 42.09
CA GLU A 532 -22.76 48.65 43.52
C GLU A 532 -21.64 49.10 44.49
N GLY A 533 -20.47 49.51 43.97
CA GLY A 533 -19.34 50.00 44.79
C GLY A 533 -19.24 51.52 44.91
N GLU A 534 -20.04 52.29 44.17
CA GLU A 534 -20.03 53.76 44.20
C GLU A 534 -21.21 54.35 45.01
N GLU A 535 -22.26 53.59 45.33
CA GLU A 535 -23.40 54.08 46.14
C GLU A 535 -23.16 54.03 47.67
N GLU A 536 -22.12 53.34 48.18
CA GLU A 536 -21.78 53.33 49.62
C GLU A 536 -20.82 54.48 50.05
N GLN A 537 -20.48 55.43 49.17
CA GLN A 537 -19.66 56.61 49.52
C GLN A 537 -20.41 57.97 49.50
N GLU A 538 -21.72 58.00 49.29
CA GLU A 538 -22.53 59.24 49.34
C GLU A 538 -23.49 59.32 50.55
N SER A 539 -23.10 58.73 51.69
CA SER A 539 -23.75 59.00 52.98
C SER A 539 -22.75 59.38 54.08
N GLU A 540 -22.12 60.55 53.91
CA GLU A 540 -21.59 61.40 54.99
C GLU A 540 -22.06 62.85 54.80
#